data_AF-A0A9D3W8R5-F1
#
_entry.id   AF-A0A9D3W8R5-F1
#
_cell.length_a   1.000
_cell.length_b   1.000
_cell.length_c   1.000
_cell.angle_alpha   90.00
_cell.angle_beta   90.00
_cell.angle_gamma   90.00
#
_symmetry.space_group_name_H-M   'P 1'
#
loop_
_entity.id
_entity.type
_entity.pdbx_description
1 polymer ?
#
loop_
_entity_poly.entity_id
_entity_poly.type
_entity_poly.pdbx_seq_one_letter_code
_entity_poly.pdbx_strand_id
1 'polypeptide(L)'
;MKESEKSLDPQLWHACAGPMVQIPPLNSKVFYFPQGHAEHSLAAVDFPSSPPVPALVLCRVASLKFMADTETDEVYAKILLMPLPNTELDLENDAVFGSDNAEKPASFAKTLTQSDANNGGGFSVPRYCAETIFPPLDYTADPPVQTVVAVDVHGETWKFRHIYRGTPRRHLLTTGWSTFVNHKKLVAGDSIVFLRSENGGLCVGIRRAKRGTGNGPEAGSPFLSFLREDESKMMMMNRNGDWRGKGKLKAEAVLQAATLAASGQPFEVVYYPRASTPEFCVKASSVKAAMRVPWCCGMRFKMAFETEDSSRISWFMGTVSSVQVVDPIRWPNSPWRLLQVCGLLFDTLRNGYNMWRFF
;
A
#
# COMPACT_ATOMS: atom_id res chain seq x y z
N MET A 1 32.05 -6.99 -8.57
CA MET A 1 30.80 -6.75 -9.31
C MET A 1 29.69 -6.58 -8.29
N LYS A 2 29.00 -5.42 -8.24
CA LYS A 2 27.77 -5.31 -7.44
C LYS A 2 26.72 -6.15 -8.16
N GLU A 3 26.20 -7.20 -7.54
CA GLU A 3 25.00 -7.87 -8.03
C GLU A 3 23.94 -6.79 -8.27
N SER A 4 23.45 -6.72 -9.50
CA SER A 4 22.32 -5.85 -9.82
C SER A 4 21.13 -6.35 -8.99
N GLU A 5 20.69 -5.56 -7.99
CA GLU A 5 19.46 -5.84 -7.24
C GLU A 5 18.34 -6.15 -8.24
N LYS A 6 17.83 -7.38 -8.18
CA LYS A 6 16.78 -7.88 -9.08
C LYS A 6 15.45 -7.22 -8.70
N SER A 7 14.83 -6.52 -9.63
CA SER A 7 13.48 -5.98 -9.44
C SER A 7 12.46 -7.12 -9.41
N LEU A 8 11.46 -6.98 -8.56
CA LEU A 8 10.30 -7.87 -8.51
C LEU A 8 9.44 -7.73 -9.74
N ASP A 9 8.71 -8.80 -10.03
CA ASP A 9 7.64 -8.79 -11.01
C ASP A 9 6.59 -7.72 -10.65
N PRO A 10 6.25 -6.80 -11.58
CA PRO A 10 5.29 -5.74 -11.30
C PRO A 10 3.90 -6.25 -10.91
N GLN A 11 3.42 -7.37 -11.48
CA GLN A 11 2.09 -7.90 -11.19
C GLN A 11 2.03 -8.41 -9.74
N LEU A 12 3.03 -9.18 -9.32
CA LEU A 12 3.15 -9.63 -7.93
C LEU A 12 3.31 -8.46 -6.97
N TRP A 13 4.15 -7.48 -7.31
CA TRP A 13 4.34 -6.29 -6.48
C TRP A 13 3.03 -5.53 -6.28
N HIS A 14 2.27 -5.26 -7.35
CA HIS A 14 0.97 -4.57 -7.26
C HIS A 14 -0.07 -5.40 -6.51
N ALA A 15 -0.09 -6.72 -6.69
CA ALA A 15 -0.96 -7.62 -5.94
C ALA A 15 -0.65 -7.58 -4.43
N CYS A 16 0.61 -7.42 -4.03
CA CYS A 16 1.01 -7.24 -2.63
C CYS A 16 0.75 -5.82 -2.11
N ALA A 17 0.98 -4.80 -2.93
CA ALA A 17 0.87 -3.40 -2.53
C ALA A 17 -0.57 -3.01 -2.21
N GLY A 18 -1.53 -3.54 -2.97
CA GLY A 18 -2.95 -3.26 -2.79
C GLY A 18 -3.61 -2.69 -4.06
N PRO A 19 -4.91 -2.93 -4.24
CA PRO A 19 -5.66 -2.51 -5.43
C PRO A 19 -5.76 -0.98 -5.58
N MET A 20 -5.56 -0.23 -4.50
CA MET A 20 -5.64 1.24 -4.48
C MET A 20 -4.30 1.92 -4.79
N VAL A 21 -3.19 1.17 -4.83
CA VAL A 21 -1.85 1.74 -5.00
C VAL A 21 -1.61 2.06 -6.47
N GLN A 22 -1.25 3.32 -6.74
CA GLN A 22 -0.86 3.76 -8.08
C GLN A 22 0.63 4.11 -8.09
N ILE A 23 1.36 3.55 -9.04
CA ILE A 23 2.76 3.88 -9.28
C ILE A 23 2.84 4.63 -10.60
N PRO A 24 3.45 5.84 -10.63
CA PRO A 24 3.63 6.57 -11.88
C PRO A 24 4.47 5.76 -12.89
N PRO A 25 4.06 5.70 -14.17
CA PRO A 25 4.83 5.01 -15.20
C PRO A 25 6.24 5.57 -15.37
N LEU A 26 7.17 4.74 -15.84
CA LEU A 26 8.49 5.18 -16.25
C LEU A 26 8.38 6.30 -17.30
N ASN A 27 9.26 7.28 -17.24
CA ASN A 27 9.28 8.47 -18.10
C ASN A 27 8.09 9.42 -17.97
N SER A 28 7.10 9.14 -17.12
CA SER A 28 5.99 10.07 -16.88
C SER A 28 6.43 11.29 -16.08
N LYS A 29 5.72 12.41 -16.28
CA LYS A 29 5.85 13.62 -15.47
C LYS A 29 5.06 13.47 -14.18
N VAL A 30 5.70 13.76 -13.06
CA VAL A 30 5.11 13.68 -11.70
C VAL A 30 5.43 14.94 -10.91
N PHE A 31 4.58 15.28 -9.94
CA PHE A 31 4.97 16.17 -8.86
C PHE A 31 5.45 15.34 -7.67
N TYR A 32 6.65 15.68 -7.19
CA TYR A 32 7.19 15.23 -5.91
C TYR A 32 6.79 16.21 -4.81
N PHE A 33 6.21 15.71 -3.72
CA PHE A 33 5.78 16.48 -2.56
C PHE A 33 6.65 16.14 -1.33
N PRO A 34 7.60 16.99 -0.93
CA PRO A 34 8.45 16.74 0.24
C PRO A 34 7.65 16.56 1.54
N GLN A 35 6.57 17.34 1.74
CA GLN A 35 5.66 17.18 2.88
C GLN A 35 5.08 15.78 2.96
N GLY A 36 4.65 15.25 1.81
CA GLY A 36 4.15 13.89 1.72
C GLY A 36 5.21 12.85 1.97
N HIS A 37 6.41 13.04 1.45
CA HIS A 37 7.52 12.12 1.70
C HIS A 37 7.90 12.09 3.20
N ALA A 38 7.83 13.22 3.89
CA ALA A 38 8.06 13.28 5.34
C ALA A 38 7.05 12.46 6.14
N GLU A 39 5.78 12.38 5.72
CA GLU A 39 4.76 11.53 6.37
C GLU A 39 5.08 10.03 6.30
N HIS A 40 6.02 9.62 5.45
CA HIS A 40 6.46 8.23 5.36
C HIS A 40 7.63 7.88 6.30
N SER A 41 8.24 8.87 6.95
CA SER A 41 9.43 8.68 7.78
C SER A 41 9.14 8.25 9.23
N LEU A 42 10.15 7.72 9.92
CA LEU A 42 10.09 7.28 11.31
C LEU A 42 9.88 8.41 12.32
N ALA A 43 10.31 9.62 11.96
CA ALA A 43 10.46 10.77 12.84
C ALA A 43 10.09 12.06 12.11
N ALA A 44 9.82 13.14 12.84
CA ALA A 44 9.58 14.43 12.20
C ALA A 44 10.81 14.84 11.38
N VAL A 45 10.58 15.25 10.13
CA VAL A 45 11.62 15.78 9.24
C VAL A 45 11.67 17.28 9.42
N ASP A 46 12.83 17.80 9.80
CA ASP A 46 13.07 19.23 9.88
C ASP A 46 13.69 19.71 8.56
N PHE A 47 12.91 20.47 7.79
CA PHE A 47 13.33 20.97 6.49
C PHE A 47 14.07 22.30 6.65
N PRO A 48 15.14 22.55 5.88
CA PRO A 48 15.91 23.78 5.99
C PRO A 48 15.07 24.97 5.52
N SER A 49 15.16 26.06 6.28
CA SER A 49 14.51 27.34 5.92
C SER A 49 15.32 28.15 4.90
N SER A 50 16.59 27.81 4.68
CA SER A 50 17.49 28.53 3.76
C SER A 50 18.53 27.59 3.14
N PRO A 51 18.50 27.35 1.81
CA PRO A 51 17.40 27.71 0.90
C PRO A 51 16.14 26.90 1.24
N PRO A 52 14.94 27.49 1.10
CA PRO A 52 13.69 26.78 1.37
C PRO A 52 13.45 25.68 0.34
N VAL A 53 12.95 24.54 0.81
CA VAL A 53 12.53 23.44 -0.07
C VAL A 53 11.17 23.80 -0.71
N PRO A 54 11.00 23.65 -2.04
CA PRO A 54 9.70 23.88 -2.68
C PRO A 54 8.62 22.88 -2.24
N ALA A 55 7.38 23.34 -2.06
CA ALA A 55 6.25 22.49 -1.65
C ALA A 55 5.92 21.36 -2.65
N LEU A 56 6.23 21.59 -3.93
CA LEU A 56 6.13 20.63 -5.00
C LEU A 56 7.26 20.85 -6.01
N VAL A 57 7.81 19.76 -6.54
CA VAL A 57 8.85 19.79 -7.58
C VAL A 57 8.37 18.95 -8.76
N LEU A 58 8.34 19.54 -9.96
CA LEU A 58 8.04 18.80 -11.18
C LEU A 58 9.24 17.91 -11.53
N CYS A 59 9.00 16.62 -11.71
CA CYS A 59 10.02 15.63 -12.04
C CYS A 59 9.57 14.73 -13.19
N ARG A 60 10.54 14.09 -13.85
CA ARG A 60 10.34 12.90 -14.68
C ARG A 60 10.77 11.66 -13.91
N VAL A 61 10.01 10.58 -14.02
CA VAL A 61 10.41 9.27 -13.48
C VAL A 61 11.50 8.66 -14.38
N ALA A 62 12.73 8.61 -13.90
CA ALA A 62 13.87 8.12 -14.68
C ALA A 62 14.14 6.62 -14.49
N SER A 63 13.84 6.08 -13.31
CA SER A 63 13.94 4.65 -13.02
C SER A 63 12.88 4.26 -11.99
N LEU A 64 12.37 3.03 -12.12
CA LEU A 64 11.44 2.43 -11.19
C LEU A 64 11.90 1.01 -10.90
N LYS A 65 12.07 0.67 -9.62
CA LYS A 65 12.37 -0.70 -9.18
C LYS A 65 11.39 -1.14 -8.11
N PHE A 66 10.80 -2.29 -8.33
CA PHE A 66 9.90 -2.94 -7.39
C PHE A 66 10.70 -3.86 -6.49
N MET A 67 10.54 -3.70 -5.18
CA MET A 67 11.35 -4.37 -4.17
C MET A 67 10.47 -4.96 -3.07
N ALA A 68 11.00 -5.92 -2.31
CA ALA A 68 10.41 -6.38 -1.06
C ALA A 68 11.47 -6.40 0.04
N ASP A 69 11.06 -6.04 1.24
CA ASP A 69 11.87 -6.12 2.44
C ASP A 69 12.15 -7.58 2.80
N THR A 70 13.42 -7.94 2.95
CA THR A 70 13.87 -9.33 3.17
C THR A 70 13.47 -9.93 4.52
N GLU A 71 13.09 -9.09 5.49
CA GLU A 71 12.70 -9.55 6.83
C GLU A 71 11.18 -9.58 7.01
N THR A 72 10.45 -8.71 6.31
CA THR A 72 9.01 -8.53 6.52
C THR A 72 8.13 -8.91 5.35
N ASP A 73 8.71 -9.13 4.17
CA ASP A 73 8.03 -9.34 2.88
C ASP A 73 7.18 -8.12 2.45
N GLU A 74 7.38 -6.97 3.08
CA GLU A 74 6.64 -5.75 2.72
C GLU A 74 7.21 -5.19 1.42
N VAL A 75 6.34 -5.00 0.45
CA VAL A 75 6.72 -4.46 -0.85
C VAL A 75 6.94 -2.95 -0.78
N TYR A 76 7.92 -2.46 -1.52
CA TYR A 76 8.23 -1.04 -1.66
C TYR A 76 8.79 -0.74 -3.05
N ALA A 77 8.74 0.52 -3.47
CA ALA A 77 9.29 0.97 -4.75
C ALA A 77 10.47 1.93 -4.52
N LYS A 78 11.56 1.75 -5.27
CA LYS A 78 12.62 2.76 -5.43
C LYS A 78 12.35 3.53 -6.71
N ILE A 79 12.17 4.83 -6.61
CA ILE A 79 11.82 5.71 -7.73
C ILE A 79 12.93 6.75 -7.89
N LEU A 80 13.63 6.72 -9.01
CA LEU A 80 14.60 7.76 -9.36
C LEU A 80 13.87 8.88 -10.10
N LEU A 81 13.96 10.09 -9.56
CA LEU A 81 13.33 11.28 -10.08
C LEU A 81 14.38 12.24 -10.63
N MET A 82 14.09 12.80 -11.81
CA MET A 82 14.86 13.87 -12.45
C MET A 82 14.04 15.15 -12.38
N PRO A 83 14.42 16.15 -11.57
CA PRO A 83 13.77 17.46 -11.59
C PRO A 83 13.73 18.05 -13.00
N LEU A 84 12.61 18.66 -13.35
CA LEU A 84 12.40 19.37 -14.62
C LEU A 84 12.31 20.88 -14.37
N PRO A 85 12.76 21.72 -15.32
CA PRO A 85 12.63 23.16 -15.20
C PRO A 85 11.16 23.60 -15.27
N ASN A 86 10.83 24.71 -14.62
CA ASN A 86 9.45 25.24 -14.57
C ASN A 86 8.84 25.53 -15.96
N THR A 87 9.64 25.77 -17.00
CA THR A 87 9.17 25.98 -18.38
C THR A 87 8.42 24.77 -18.95
N GLU A 88 8.65 23.57 -18.41
CA GLU A 88 7.94 22.35 -18.80
C GLU A 88 6.57 22.15 -18.13
N LEU A 89 6.14 23.11 -17.28
CA LEU A 89 4.82 23.08 -16.66
C LEU A 89 3.69 23.26 -17.70
N ASP A 90 3.92 24.00 -18.78
CA ASP A 90 2.87 24.36 -19.76
C ASP A 90 2.93 23.53 -21.05
N LEU A 91 3.99 22.77 -21.26
CA LEU A 91 4.10 21.85 -22.39
C LEU A 91 3.28 20.58 -22.09
N GLU A 92 1.97 20.64 -22.39
CA GLU A 92 1.06 19.50 -22.43
C GLU A 92 1.49 18.56 -23.57
N ASN A 93 2.50 17.73 -23.30
CA ASN A 93 2.80 16.58 -24.13
C ASN A 93 2.54 15.32 -23.32
N ASP A 94 1.29 15.14 -22.92
CA ASP A 94 0.81 13.84 -22.48
C ASP A 94 0.64 13.02 -23.75
N ALA A 95 1.71 12.32 -24.15
CA ALA A 95 1.50 11.06 -24.84
C ALA A 95 0.59 10.26 -23.90
N VAL A 96 -0.69 10.15 -24.29
CA VAL A 96 -1.67 9.26 -23.68
C VAL A 96 -1.15 7.85 -23.95
N PHE A 97 -0.15 7.43 -23.18
CA PHE A 97 0.08 6.02 -22.96
C PHE A 97 -1.20 5.54 -22.31
N GLY A 98 -1.93 4.75 -23.09
CA GLY A 98 -3.29 4.36 -22.80
C GLY A 98 -3.43 3.91 -21.36
N SER A 99 -4.66 4.00 -20.87
CA SER A 99 -5.15 2.99 -19.95
C SER A 99 -4.76 1.65 -20.54
N ASP A 100 -3.64 1.07 -20.10
CA ASP A 100 -3.34 -0.33 -20.33
C ASP A 100 -4.51 -1.04 -19.66
N ASN A 101 -5.49 -1.37 -20.48
CA ASN A 101 -6.56 -2.29 -20.20
C ASN A 101 -5.95 -3.70 -20.17
N ALA A 102 -4.76 -3.83 -19.57
CA ALA A 102 -4.11 -5.08 -19.27
C ALA A 102 -5.08 -5.79 -18.34
N GLU A 103 -5.60 -6.93 -18.79
CA GLU A 103 -6.47 -7.77 -17.99
C GLU A 103 -5.83 -7.94 -16.62
N LYS A 104 -6.51 -7.43 -15.60
CA LYS A 104 -5.96 -7.42 -14.25
C LYS A 104 -5.64 -8.87 -13.89
N PRO A 105 -4.36 -9.21 -13.63
CA PRO A 105 -3.97 -10.60 -13.48
C PRO A 105 -4.70 -11.20 -12.28
N ALA A 106 -5.10 -12.48 -12.43
CA ALA A 106 -5.94 -13.17 -11.48
C ALA A 106 -5.23 -13.27 -10.12
N SER A 107 -5.57 -12.35 -9.22
CA SER A 107 -5.04 -12.24 -7.88
C SER A 107 -6.15 -12.27 -6.86
N PHE A 108 -5.84 -12.84 -5.70
CA PHE A 108 -6.74 -12.95 -4.58
C PHE A 108 -5.99 -12.67 -3.29
N ALA A 109 -6.54 -11.76 -2.49
CA ALA A 109 -6.06 -11.49 -1.14
C ALA A 109 -7.10 -12.00 -0.13
N LYS A 110 -6.63 -12.68 0.92
CA LYS A 110 -7.47 -13.01 2.09
C LYS A 110 -6.75 -12.63 3.37
N THR A 111 -7.45 -11.86 4.20
CA THR A 111 -7.12 -11.66 5.61
C THR A 111 -7.19 -12.98 6.36
N LEU A 112 -6.12 -13.31 7.06
CA LEU A 112 -5.99 -14.51 7.86
C LEU A 112 -6.86 -14.40 9.10
N THR A 113 -7.71 -15.40 9.32
CA THR A 113 -8.41 -15.57 10.59
C THR A 113 -7.48 -16.13 11.64
N GLN A 114 -7.92 -16.15 12.91
CA GLN A 114 -7.19 -16.82 13.97
C GLN A 114 -6.92 -18.30 13.64
N SER A 115 -7.89 -19.00 13.05
CA SER A 115 -7.72 -20.41 12.68
C SER A 115 -6.70 -20.63 11.55
N ASP A 116 -6.57 -19.66 10.63
CA ASP A 116 -5.55 -19.74 9.57
C ASP A 116 -4.13 -19.52 10.12
N ALA A 117 -3.96 -18.62 11.11
CA ALA A 117 -2.65 -18.26 11.65
C ALA A 117 -2.19 -19.14 12.84
N ASN A 118 -3.04 -20.04 13.33
CA ASN A 118 -2.72 -20.89 14.48
C ASN A 118 -1.78 -22.06 14.12
N ASN A 119 -0.85 -22.37 15.04
CA ASN A 119 0.04 -23.52 14.92
C ASN A 119 -0.74 -24.84 14.94
N GLY A 120 -0.75 -25.54 13.81
CA GLY A 120 -1.50 -26.80 13.62
C GLY A 120 -2.80 -26.64 12.81
N GLY A 121 -3.21 -25.41 12.50
CA GLY A 121 -4.31 -25.11 11.59
C GLY A 121 -3.94 -25.24 10.12
N GLY A 122 -4.95 -25.35 9.26
CA GLY A 122 -4.82 -25.22 7.81
C GLY A 122 -5.45 -23.92 7.31
N PHE A 123 -5.04 -23.45 6.15
CA PHE A 123 -5.64 -22.26 5.53
C PHE A 123 -6.95 -22.62 4.83
N SER A 124 -8.02 -21.91 5.17
CA SER A 124 -9.30 -22.04 4.45
C SER A 124 -9.26 -21.27 3.14
N VAL A 125 -9.12 -21.95 2.01
CA VAL A 125 -9.05 -21.31 0.69
C VAL A 125 -10.46 -20.92 0.24
N PRO A 126 -10.71 -19.64 -0.10
CA PRO A 126 -11.99 -19.24 -0.67
C PRO A 126 -12.22 -19.88 -2.03
N ARG A 127 -13.45 -20.31 -2.29
CA ARG A 127 -13.81 -21.07 -3.51
C ARG A 127 -13.34 -20.39 -4.80
N TYR A 128 -13.55 -19.08 -4.90
CA TYR A 128 -13.09 -18.28 -6.04
C TYR A 128 -11.58 -18.45 -6.29
N CYS A 129 -10.74 -18.37 -5.25
CA CYS A 129 -9.30 -18.55 -5.38
C CYS A 129 -8.94 -19.97 -5.85
N ALA A 130 -9.58 -20.99 -5.27
CA ALA A 130 -9.33 -22.38 -5.64
C ALA A 130 -9.70 -22.70 -7.10
N GLU A 131 -10.75 -22.07 -7.63
CA GLU A 131 -11.26 -22.34 -8.98
C GLU A 131 -10.61 -21.46 -10.07
N THR A 132 -10.07 -20.28 -9.72
CA THR A 132 -9.54 -19.33 -10.72
C THR A 132 -8.02 -19.19 -10.70
N ILE A 133 -7.39 -19.34 -9.53
CA ILE A 133 -5.96 -19.05 -9.34
C ILE A 133 -5.15 -20.34 -9.23
N PHE A 134 -5.64 -21.32 -8.47
CA PHE A 134 -4.95 -22.60 -8.35
C PHE A 134 -5.12 -23.47 -9.61
N PRO A 135 -4.18 -24.40 -9.87
CA PRO A 135 -4.40 -25.42 -10.88
C PRO A 135 -5.69 -26.21 -10.59
N PRO A 136 -6.46 -26.61 -11.63
CA PRO A 136 -7.70 -27.34 -11.44
C PRO A 136 -7.51 -28.62 -10.62
N LEU A 137 -8.37 -28.83 -9.64
CA LEU A 137 -8.35 -30.02 -8.80
C LEU A 137 -9.11 -31.15 -9.51
N ASP A 138 -8.59 -32.37 -9.47
CA ASP A 138 -9.32 -33.55 -9.94
C ASP A 138 -10.37 -33.97 -8.90
N TYR A 139 -11.63 -33.67 -9.18
CA TYR A 139 -12.77 -33.99 -8.31
C TYR A 139 -13.23 -35.45 -8.38
N THR A 140 -12.66 -36.27 -9.28
CA THR A 140 -12.99 -37.69 -9.37
C THR A 140 -12.28 -38.53 -8.30
N ALA A 141 -11.19 -38.02 -7.74
CA ALA A 141 -10.48 -38.62 -6.61
C ALA A 141 -11.24 -38.44 -5.28
N ASP A 142 -11.00 -39.31 -4.30
CA ASP A 142 -11.57 -39.19 -2.94
C ASP A 142 -10.50 -39.37 -1.84
N PRO A 143 -10.15 -38.32 -1.07
CA PRO A 143 -10.53 -36.92 -1.29
C PRO A 143 -9.75 -36.28 -2.46
N PRO A 144 -10.34 -35.32 -3.21
CA PRO A 144 -9.62 -34.53 -4.20
C PRO A 144 -8.42 -33.80 -3.59
N VAL A 145 -7.21 -34.03 -4.11
CA VAL A 145 -5.96 -33.48 -3.57
C VAL A 145 -4.92 -33.17 -4.65
N GLN A 146 -4.14 -32.13 -4.45
CA GLN A 146 -2.98 -31.79 -5.29
C GLN A 146 -1.89 -31.06 -4.48
N THR A 147 -0.69 -30.95 -5.05
CA THR A 147 0.37 -30.08 -4.53
C THR A 147 0.36 -28.77 -5.30
N VAL A 148 0.13 -27.68 -4.59
CA VAL A 148 0.25 -26.32 -5.11
C VAL A 148 1.66 -25.81 -4.81
N VAL A 149 2.36 -25.32 -5.84
CA VAL A 149 3.71 -24.77 -5.71
C VAL A 149 3.65 -23.29 -6.04
N ALA A 150 4.02 -22.44 -5.09
CA ALA A 150 4.02 -20.99 -5.25
C ALA A 150 5.41 -20.41 -4.99
N VAL A 151 5.79 -19.38 -5.75
CA VAL A 151 7.05 -18.64 -5.55
C VAL A 151 6.74 -17.32 -4.85
N ASP A 152 7.48 -16.99 -3.80
CA ASP A 152 7.26 -15.74 -3.07
C ASP A 152 7.99 -14.53 -3.68
N VAL A 153 7.82 -13.37 -3.04
CA VAL A 153 8.46 -12.10 -3.45
C VAL A 153 10.00 -12.13 -3.38
N HIS A 154 10.62 -13.17 -2.83
CA HIS A 154 12.08 -13.33 -2.79
C HIS A 154 12.58 -14.44 -3.72
N GLY A 155 11.67 -15.10 -4.45
CA GLY A 155 11.99 -16.24 -5.30
C GLY A 155 12.03 -17.57 -4.56
N GLU A 156 11.66 -17.61 -3.28
CA GLU A 156 11.61 -18.85 -2.50
C GLU A 156 10.37 -19.66 -2.89
N THR A 157 10.55 -20.97 -3.07
CA THR A 157 9.49 -21.87 -3.52
C THR A 157 8.81 -22.55 -2.33
N TRP A 158 7.51 -22.36 -2.23
CA TRP A 158 6.65 -22.91 -1.19
C TRP A 158 5.72 -23.98 -1.76
N LYS A 159 5.64 -25.13 -1.08
CA LYS A 159 4.78 -26.24 -1.48
C LYS A 159 3.67 -26.44 -0.46
N PHE A 160 2.43 -26.44 -0.93
CA PHE A 160 1.23 -26.61 -0.12
C PHE A 160 0.43 -27.81 -0.59
N ARG A 161 -0.05 -28.62 0.36
CA ARG A 161 -1.06 -29.64 0.06
C ARG A 161 -2.44 -28.99 -0.01
N HIS A 162 -3.00 -28.87 -1.20
CA HIS A 162 -4.37 -28.40 -1.42
C HIS A 162 -5.33 -29.59 -1.46
N ILE A 163 -6.33 -29.58 -0.59
CA ILE A 163 -7.32 -30.66 -0.45
C ILE A 163 -8.75 -30.09 -0.38
N TYR A 164 -9.70 -30.77 -1.03
CA TYR A 164 -11.13 -30.45 -0.92
C TYR A 164 -11.84 -31.51 -0.09
N ARG A 165 -12.22 -31.18 1.14
CA ARG A 165 -12.76 -32.15 2.12
C ARG A 165 -13.65 -31.50 3.18
N GLY A 166 -14.15 -32.31 4.11
CA GLY A 166 -14.99 -31.87 5.24
C GLY A 166 -16.47 -31.84 4.91
N THR A 167 -17.28 -31.46 5.91
CA THR A 167 -18.75 -31.42 5.80
C THR A 167 -19.27 -30.09 6.39
N PRO A 168 -19.77 -29.14 5.58
CA PRO A 168 -19.75 -29.14 4.11
C PRO A 168 -18.30 -29.12 3.57
N ARG A 169 -18.10 -29.59 2.33
CA ARG A 169 -16.78 -29.65 1.71
C ARG A 169 -16.21 -28.25 1.47
N ARG A 170 -14.94 -28.05 1.80
CA ARG A 170 -14.20 -26.78 1.66
C ARG A 170 -12.79 -27.02 1.11
N HIS A 171 -12.24 -26.02 0.46
CA HIS A 171 -10.86 -26.02 0.00
C HIS A 171 -9.92 -25.62 1.14
N LEU A 172 -8.87 -26.40 1.35
CA LEU A 172 -7.91 -26.20 2.43
C LEU A 172 -6.47 -26.32 1.92
N LEU A 173 -5.56 -25.48 2.41
CA LEU A 173 -4.13 -25.78 2.41
C LEU A 173 -3.76 -26.38 3.77
N THR A 174 -3.18 -27.57 3.78
CA THR A 174 -2.81 -28.28 5.01
C THR A 174 -1.29 -28.36 5.16
N THR A 175 -0.67 -29.45 4.71
CA THR A 175 0.79 -29.64 4.79
C THR A 175 1.51 -28.49 4.09
N GLY A 176 2.55 -27.95 4.73
CA GLY A 176 3.32 -26.80 4.26
C GLY A 176 2.79 -25.45 4.76
N TRP A 177 1.50 -25.32 5.07
CA TRP A 177 0.91 -24.05 5.49
C TRP A 177 1.45 -23.57 6.84
N SER A 178 1.46 -24.43 7.87
CA SER A 178 1.97 -24.05 9.20
C SER A 178 3.46 -23.70 9.16
N THR A 179 4.26 -24.37 8.32
CA THR A 179 5.67 -24.03 8.10
C THR A 179 5.81 -22.63 7.51
N PHE A 180 5.00 -22.31 6.49
CA PHE A 180 4.96 -20.98 5.88
C PHE A 180 4.55 -19.89 6.88
N VAL A 181 3.48 -20.11 7.64
CA VAL A 181 3.02 -19.18 8.70
C VAL A 181 4.11 -18.90 9.72
N ASN A 182 4.78 -19.95 10.23
CA ASN A 182 5.83 -19.80 11.21
C ASN A 182 7.07 -19.10 10.66
N HIS A 183 7.51 -19.50 9.46
CA HIS A 183 8.68 -18.90 8.83
C HIS A 183 8.44 -17.41 8.54
N LYS A 184 7.30 -17.09 7.93
CA LYS A 184 6.91 -15.71 7.58
C LYS A 184 6.34 -14.93 8.77
N LYS A 185 6.28 -15.52 9.97
CA LYS A 185 5.77 -14.90 11.20
C LYS A 185 4.39 -14.25 11.01
N LEU A 186 3.50 -14.95 10.30
CA LEU A 186 2.15 -14.47 9.98
C LEU A 186 1.27 -14.52 11.23
N VAL A 187 0.36 -13.55 11.34
CA VAL A 187 -0.60 -13.46 12.44
C VAL A 187 -2.01 -13.21 11.90
N ALA A 188 -3.03 -13.46 12.72
CA ALA A 188 -4.40 -13.09 12.36
C ALA A 188 -4.47 -11.58 12.04
N GLY A 189 -5.19 -11.25 10.97
CA GLY A 189 -5.24 -9.89 10.41
C GLY A 189 -4.23 -9.63 9.30
N ASP A 190 -3.11 -10.36 9.21
CA ASP A 190 -2.25 -10.30 8.01
C ASP A 190 -3.06 -10.82 6.81
N SER A 191 -2.71 -10.42 5.60
CA SER A 191 -3.34 -10.95 4.38
C SER A 191 -2.35 -11.75 3.56
N ILE A 192 -2.80 -12.91 3.08
CA ILE A 192 -2.09 -13.69 2.08
C ILE A 192 -2.60 -13.34 0.69
N VAL A 193 -1.69 -13.16 -0.25
CA VAL A 193 -1.98 -12.86 -1.65
C VAL A 193 -1.54 -14.04 -2.49
N PHE A 194 -2.43 -14.57 -3.32
CA PHE A 194 -2.08 -15.51 -4.38
C PHE A 194 -2.30 -14.84 -5.72
N LEU A 195 -1.34 -15.02 -6.64
CA LEU A 195 -1.37 -14.47 -8.00
C LEU A 195 -1.04 -15.58 -8.98
N ARG A 196 -1.88 -15.78 -9.99
CA ARG A 196 -1.51 -16.60 -11.14
C ARG A 196 -0.90 -15.72 -12.22
N SER A 197 0.37 -15.92 -12.53
CA SER A 197 1.05 -15.23 -13.61
C SER A 197 0.62 -15.77 -14.97
N GLU A 198 0.85 -14.98 -16.03
CA GLU A 198 0.45 -15.31 -17.41
C GLU A 198 1.08 -16.62 -17.92
N ASN A 199 2.29 -16.96 -17.45
CA ASN A 199 2.96 -18.22 -17.75
C ASN A 199 2.37 -19.45 -17.00
N GLY A 200 1.29 -19.26 -16.25
CA GLY A 200 0.64 -20.30 -15.43
C GLY A 200 1.32 -20.58 -14.09
N GLY A 201 2.43 -19.89 -13.80
CA GLY A 201 3.07 -19.93 -12.49
C GLY A 201 2.18 -19.37 -11.40
N LEU A 202 2.37 -19.86 -10.17
CA LEU A 202 1.68 -19.32 -9.00
C LEU A 202 2.70 -18.57 -8.15
N CYS A 203 2.31 -17.36 -7.73
CA CYS A 203 3.07 -16.55 -6.80
C CYS A 203 2.29 -16.37 -5.49
N VAL A 204 3.03 -16.19 -4.40
CA VAL A 204 2.48 -15.89 -3.08
C VAL A 204 3.11 -14.62 -2.52
N GLY A 205 2.30 -13.77 -1.90
CA GLY A 205 2.73 -12.51 -1.30
C GLY A 205 2.01 -12.23 0.00
N ILE A 206 2.50 -11.27 0.77
CA ILE A 206 1.98 -10.96 2.11
C ILE A 206 1.65 -9.46 2.19
N ARG A 207 0.51 -9.13 2.80
CA ARG A 207 0.21 -7.78 3.28
C ARG A 207 0.12 -7.82 4.80
N ARG A 208 0.93 -7.03 5.49
CA ARG A 208 0.95 -7.02 6.95
C ARG A 208 -0.21 -6.21 7.51
N ALA A 209 -0.84 -6.71 8.56
CA ALA A 209 -1.85 -5.97 9.30
C ALA A 209 -1.21 -4.74 9.97
N LYS A 210 -1.93 -3.62 9.99
CA LYS A 210 -1.54 -2.48 10.80
C LYS A 210 -1.95 -2.75 12.25
N ARG A 211 -0.99 -3.10 13.12
CA ARG A 211 -1.25 -3.11 14.56
C ARG A 211 -1.27 -1.66 15.05
N GLY A 212 -2.42 -1.21 15.55
CA GLY A 212 -2.53 0.06 16.25
C GLY A 212 -1.74 0.01 17.54
N THR A 213 -0.47 0.43 17.53
CA THR A 213 0.26 0.73 18.76
C THR A 213 -0.16 2.14 19.21
N GLY A 214 -0.90 2.18 20.31
CA GLY A 214 -1.27 3.40 21.00
C GLY A 214 -0.05 4.22 21.39
N ASN A 215 -0.07 5.49 20.98
CA ASN A 215 0.42 6.65 21.73
C ASN A 215 0.06 7.91 20.92
N GLY A 216 -1.21 8.31 21.04
CA GLY A 216 -1.82 9.54 20.54
C GLY A 216 -3.28 9.52 21.03
N PRO A 217 -3.85 10.65 21.49
CA PRO A 217 -5.15 10.62 22.16
C PRO A 217 -6.23 10.09 21.21
N GLU A 218 -6.74 8.91 21.59
CA GLU A 218 -7.95 8.20 21.16
C GLU A 218 -8.77 8.89 20.05
N ALA A 219 -8.62 8.40 18.82
CA ALA A 219 -9.67 8.43 17.81
C ALA A 219 -10.12 6.99 17.56
N GLY A 220 -10.80 6.42 18.55
CA GLY A 220 -11.55 5.18 18.38
C GLY A 220 -12.71 5.42 17.41
N SER A 221 -12.78 4.62 16.36
CA SER A 221 -14.01 4.48 15.58
C SER A 221 -15.12 3.98 16.52
N PRO A 222 -16.34 4.55 16.49
CA PRO A 222 -17.45 4.09 17.33
C PRO A 222 -17.89 2.65 17.07
N PHE A 223 -17.33 1.98 16.06
CA PHE A 223 -17.68 0.61 15.71
C PHE A 223 -16.96 -0.46 16.55
N LEU A 224 -15.87 -0.10 17.26
CA LEU A 224 -15.09 -1.06 18.06
C LEU A 224 -15.56 -1.22 19.51
N SER A 225 -16.64 -0.55 19.90
CA SER A 225 -17.13 -0.55 21.29
C SER A 225 -18.03 -1.73 21.66
N PHE A 226 -18.43 -2.58 20.69
CA PHE A 226 -19.50 -3.59 20.92
C PHE A 226 -19.04 -5.04 21.07
N LEU A 227 -17.73 -5.35 21.06
CA LEU A 227 -17.23 -6.72 21.28
C LEU A 227 -15.96 -6.78 22.15
N ARG A 228 -15.90 -5.98 23.23
CA ARG A 228 -14.85 -6.12 24.26
C ARG A 228 -15.47 -6.26 25.64
N GLU A 229 -16.06 -7.42 25.89
CA GLU A 229 -16.09 -7.97 27.23
C GLU A 229 -15.33 -9.29 27.22
N ASP A 230 -14.42 -9.38 28.19
CA ASP A 230 -13.73 -10.58 28.65
C ASP A 230 -12.49 -11.04 27.86
N GLU A 231 -11.34 -10.37 28.04
CA GLU A 231 -10.02 -11.03 28.12
C GLU A 231 -9.05 -10.21 29.00
N SER A 232 -9.37 -10.13 30.30
CA SER A 232 -8.42 -9.64 31.31
C SER A 232 -7.77 -10.82 32.02
N LYS A 233 -6.67 -11.36 31.48
CA LYS A 233 -5.59 -12.10 32.21
C LYS A 233 -4.65 -12.79 31.21
N MET A 234 -3.65 -12.06 30.71
CA MET A 234 -2.33 -12.60 30.33
C MET A 234 -1.41 -11.44 29.89
N MET A 235 -1.13 -10.51 30.80
CA MET A 235 0.00 -9.58 30.65
C MET A 235 1.10 -10.01 31.63
N MET A 236 2.14 -10.64 31.10
CA MET A 236 3.53 -10.57 31.58
C MET A 236 4.40 -11.35 30.58
N MET A 237 5.55 -10.76 30.24
CA MET A 237 6.64 -11.35 29.46
C MET A 237 6.52 -11.31 27.93
N ASN A 238 6.86 -10.17 27.30
CA ASN A 238 7.96 -10.17 26.32
C ASN A 238 8.44 -8.74 26.04
N ARG A 239 9.56 -8.38 26.65
CA ARG A 239 10.23 -7.09 26.47
C ARG A 239 11.31 -7.29 25.40
N ASN A 240 10.90 -7.43 24.14
CA ASN A 240 11.76 -7.28 22.95
C ASN A 240 10.93 -7.45 21.66
N GLY A 241 10.87 -6.41 20.83
CA GLY A 241 10.41 -6.50 19.44
C GLY A 241 9.26 -5.57 19.05
N ASP A 242 9.43 -4.25 19.21
CA ASP A 242 8.51 -3.25 18.66
C ASP A 242 9.15 -2.55 17.45
N TRP A 243 9.06 -3.19 16.28
CA TRP A 243 9.60 -2.69 14.99
C TRP A 243 8.54 -2.63 13.87
N ARG A 244 7.24 -2.68 14.17
CA ARG A 244 6.19 -2.82 13.14
C ARG A 244 5.11 -1.73 13.20
N GLY A 245 5.52 -0.46 13.21
CA GLY A 245 4.55 0.65 13.21
C GLY A 245 5.10 2.05 12.90
N LYS A 246 6.41 2.29 13.03
CA LYS A 246 7.05 3.54 12.61
C LYS A 246 7.51 3.38 11.15
N GLY A 247 7.27 4.34 10.27
CA GLY A 247 7.58 4.20 8.83
C GLY A 247 9.06 3.98 8.56
N LYS A 248 9.46 2.89 7.90
CA LYS A 248 10.85 2.39 7.76
C LYS A 248 11.89 3.37 7.17
N LEU A 249 11.45 4.53 6.73
CA LEU A 249 12.27 5.52 6.05
C LEU A 249 12.86 6.51 7.06
N LYS A 250 14.19 6.66 7.01
CA LYS A 250 14.92 7.58 7.89
C LYS A 250 14.63 9.04 7.52
N ALA A 251 14.48 9.92 8.51
CA ALA A 251 14.21 11.34 8.27
C ALA A 251 15.31 11.99 7.42
N GLU A 252 16.56 11.57 7.62
CA GLU A 252 17.73 12.04 6.87
C GLU A 252 17.62 11.71 5.37
N ALA A 253 17.03 10.56 5.01
CA ALA A 253 16.83 10.17 3.62
C ALA A 253 15.77 11.06 2.93
N VAL A 254 14.69 11.40 3.64
CA VAL A 254 13.70 12.38 3.14
C VAL A 254 14.35 13.72 2.91
N LEU A 255 15.11 14.19 3.92
CA LEU A 255 15.77 15.48 3.89
C LEU A 255 16.75 15.55 2.71
N GLN A 256 17.60 14.53 2.54
CA GLN A 256 18.53 14.45 1.43
C GLN A 256 17.80 14.49 0.08
N ALA A 257 16.74 13.69 -0.10
CA ALA A 257 15.94 13.69 -1.32
C ALA A 257 15.33 15.08 -1.60
N ALA A 258 14.80 15.74 -0.58
CA ALA A 258 14.22 17.07 -0.70
C ALA A 258 15.25 18.16 -1.05
N THR A 259 16.45 18.11 -0.46
CA THR A 259 17.56 19.03 -0.79
C THR A 259 18.07 18.82 -2.21
N LEU A 260 18.19 17.56 -2.66
CA LEU A 260 18.56 17.26 -4.05
C LEU A 260 17.48 17.74 -5.03
N ALA A 261 16.21 17.51 -4.72
CA ALA A 261 15.09 18.01 -5.51
C ALA A 261 15.12 19.56 -5.63
N ALA A 262 15.35 20.26 -4.52
CA ALA A 262 15.43 21.72 -4.49
C ALA A 262 16.63 22.28 -5.26
N SER A 263 17.73 21.53 -5.36
CA SER A 263 18.92 21.89 -6.15
C SER A 263 18.87 21.41 -7.60
N GLY A 264 17.73 20.86 -8.05
CA GLY A 264 17.55 20.38 -9.43
C GLY A 264 18.37 19.13 -9.76
N GLN A 265 18.87 18.41 -8.76
CA GLN A 265 19.68 17.22 -8.93
C GLN A 265 18.82 15.95 -8.97
N PRO A 266 19.23 14.90 -9.69
CA PRO A 266 18.57 13.61 -9.65
C PRO A 266 18.57 13.01 -8.23
N PHE A 267 17.47 12.40 -7.82
CA PHE A 267 17.33 11.84 -6.47
C PHE A 267 16.44 10.61 -6.46
N GLU A 268 16.76 9.66 -5.59
CA GLU A 268 15.94 8.46 -5.38
C GLU A 268 15.05 8.64 -4.15
N VAL A 269 13.79 8.23 -4.28
CA VAL A 269 12.84 8.14 -3.18
C VAL A 269 12.39 6.70 -2.99
N VAL A 270 12.10 6.34 -1.73
CA VAL A 270 11.60 5.02 -1.38
C VAL A 270 10.15 5.15 -0.94
N TYR A 271 9.26 4.46 -1.65
CA TYR A 271 7.82 4.48 -1.39
C TYR A 271 7.34 3.14 -0.84
N TYR A 272 6.88 3.13 0.40
CA TYR A 272 6.19 2.00 1.00
C TYR A 272 4.68 2.22 0.84
N PRO A 273 4.00 1.53 -0.10
CA PRO A 273 2.56 1.62 -0.24
C PRO A 273 1.87 1.16 1.05
N ARG A 274 1.01 2.02 1.60
CA ARG A 274 0.11 1.67 2.70
C ARG A 274 -1.27 2.26 2.41
N ALA A 275 -2.32 1.52 2.71
CA ALA A 275 -3.70 1.93 2.47
C ALA A 275 -4.02 3.34 3.04
N SER A 276 -3.44 3.71 4.18
CA SER A 276 -3.69 4.99 4.84
C SER A 276 -2.70 6.11 4.50
N THR A 277 -1.60 5.85 3.80
CA THR A 277 -0.60 6.89 3.50
C THR A 277 -0.78 7.45 2.10
N PRO A 278 -0.87 8.77 1.94
CA PRO A 278 -0.97 9.38 0.61
C PRO A 278 0.31 9.15 -0.20
N GLU A 279 0.12 9.07 -1.52
CA GLU A 279 1.20 9.09 -2.50
C GLU A 279 1.81 10.49 -2.54
N PHE A 280 3.15 10.56 -2.49
CA PHE A 280 3.90 11.82 -2.55
C PHE A 280 4.61 12.02 -3.90
N CYS A 281 4.55 11.05 -4.80
CA CYS A 281 4.95 11.16 -6.20
C CYS A 281 3.71 10.92 -7.05
N VAL A 282 3.10 11.99 -7.56
CA VAL A 282 1.76 11.93 -8.17
C VAL A 282 1.85 12.40 -9.62
N LYS A 283 1.13 11.73 -10.54
CA LYS A 283 1.09 12.13 -11.95
C LYS A 283 0.79 13.63 -12.09
N ALA A 284 1.62 14.32 -12.86
CA ALA A 284 1.52 15.77 -12.99
C ALA A 284 0.16 16.21 -13.57
N SER A 285 -0.38 15.44 -14.54
CA SER A 285 -1.69 15.68 -15.13
C SER A 285 -2.84 15.59 -14.12
N SER A 286 -2.83 14.58 -13.25
CA SER A 286 -3.83 14.43 -12.17
C SER A 286 -3.81 15.60 -11.20
N VAL A 287 -2.62 16.04 -10.77
CA VAL A 287 -2.49 17.21 -9.87
C VAL A 287 -2.94 18.49 -10.58
N LYS A 288 -2.54 18.71 -11.84
CA LYS A 288 -2.95 19.90 -12.62
C LYS A 288 -4.47 19.94 -12.82
N ALA A 289 -5.09 18.81 -13.20
CA ALA A 289 -6.53 18.70 -13.34
C ALA A 289 -7.24 19.03 -12.01
N ALA A 290 -6.74 18.49 -10.90
CA ALA A 290 -7.28 18.77 -9.57
C ALA A 290 -7.11 20.24 -9.15
N MET A 291 -5.99 20.89 -9.49
CA MET A 291 -5.75 22.30 -9.21
C MET A 291 -6.60 23.25 -10.06
N ARG A 292 -7.11 22.80 -11.21
CA ARG A 292 -8.06 23.57 -12.06
C ARG A 292 -9.48 23.58 -11.50
N VAL A 293 -9.81 22.69 -10.56
CA VAL A 293 -11.13 22.66 -9.94
C VAL A 293 -11.23 23.77 -8.89
N PRO A 294 -12.29 24.60 -8.93
CA PRO A 294 -12.51 25.66 -7.95
C PRO A 294 -13.05 25.07 -6.63
N TRP A 295 -12.20 24.37 -5.88
CA TRP A 295 -12.56 23.76 -4.62
C TRP A 295 -13.12 24.80 -3.64
N CYS A 296 -14.30 24.54 -3.09
CA CYS A 296 -14.94 25.41 -2.10
C CYS A 296 -15.72 24.61 -1.05
N CYS A 297 -15.98 25.27 0.09
CA CYS A 297 -16.82 24.72 1.16
C CYS A 297 -18.20 24.35 0.61
N GLY A 298 -18.72 23.19 1.02
CA GLY A 298 -20.01 22.67 0.56
C GLY A 298 -19.95 21.76 -0.67
N MET A 299 -18.80 21.69 -1.37
CA MET A 299 -18.65 20.76 -2.49
C MET A 299 -18.71 19.31 -2.03
N ARG A 300 -19.57 18.51 -2.66
CA ARG A 300 -19.64 17.08 -2.43
C ARG A 300 -18.53 16.38 -3.22
N PHE A 301 -17.98 15.32 -2.65
CA PHE A 301 -17.01 14.48 -3.33
C PHE A 301 -17.31 13.00 -3.08
N LYS A 302 -16.65 12.17 -3.87
CA LYS A 302 -16.60 10.72 -3.71
C LYS A 302 -15.14 10.29 -3.68
N MET A 303 -14.77 9.41 -2.76
CA MET A 303 -13.41 8.88 -2.64
C MET A 303 -13.48 7.36 -2.51
N ALA A 304 -12.66 6.66 -3.28
CA ALA A 304 -12.49 5.21 -3.13
C ALA A 304 -11.59 4.90 -1.92
N PHE A 305 -11.91 3.84 -1.19
CA PHE A 305 -11.06 3.29 -0.14
C PHE A 305 -11.12 1.77 -0.14
N GLU A 306 -10.05 1.14 0.33
CA GLU A 306 -9.98 -0.31 0.48
C GLU A 306 -10.68 -0.74 1.78
N THR A 307 -11.53 -1.77 1.72
CA THR A 307 -12.18 -2.34 2.90
C THR A 307 -11.16 -2.98 3.85
N GLU A 308 -11.52 -3.15 5.13
CA GLU A 308 -10.61 -3.71 6.15
C GLU A 308 -10.09 -5.11 5.78
N ASP A 309 -10.94 -5.93 5.16
CA ASP A 309 -10.60 -7.26 4.68
C ASP A 309 -9.81 -7.25 3.34
N SER A 310 -9.46 -6.07 2.83
CA SER A 310 -8.71 -5.86 1.58
C SER A 310 -9.33 -6.53 0.35
N SER A 311 -10.62 -6.90 0.42
CA SER A 311 -11.29 -7.70 -0.61
C SER A 311 -12.03 -6.85 -1.63
N ARG A 312 -12.40 -5.61 -1.27
CA ARG A 312 -13.22 -4.72 -2.10
C ARG A 312 -12.78 -3.27 -2.00
N ILE A 313 -13.08 -2.52 -3.05
CA ILE A 313 -13.05 -1.06 -3.02
C ILE A 313 -14.46 -0.61 -2.63
N SER A 314 -14.56 0.13 -1.54
CA SER A 314 -15.76 0.83 -1.12
C SER A 314 -15.64 2.32 -1.45
N TRP A 315 -16.76 3.02 -1.42
CA TRP A 315 -16.83 4.42 -1.76
C TRP A 315 -17.34 5.23 -0.58
N PHE A 316 -16.55 6.23 -0.22
CA PHE A 316 -16.94 7.23 0.76
C PHE A 316 -17.48 8.46 0.03
N MET A 317 -18.59 9.00 0.52
CA MET A 317 -19.13 10.29 0.08
C MET A 317 -19.01 11.29 1.23
N GLY A 318 -18.50 12.47 0.93
CA GLY A 318 -18.34 13.53 1.90
C GLY A 318 -18.53 14.91 1.29
N THR A 319 -18.36 15.92 2.14
CA THR A 319 -18.44 17.32 1.74
C THR A 319 -17.17 18.06 2.20
N VAL A 320 -16.64 18.93 1.34
CA VAL A 320 -15.53 19.82 1.70
C VAL A 320 -16.02 20.82 2.75
N SER A 321 -15.37 20.86 3.91
CA SER A 321 -15.70 21.80 4.99
C SER A 321 -14.90 23.10 4.87
N SER A 322 -13.65 23.04 4.42
CA SER A 322 -12.83 24.22 4.14
C SER A 322 -11.66 23.90 3.20
N VAL A 323 -11.07 24.94 2.62
CA VAL A 323 -9.91 24.88 1.74
C VAL A 323 -8.83 25.76 2.36
N GLN A 324 -7.80 25.14 2.93
CA GLN A 324 -6.77 25.87 3.68
C GLN A 324 -5.41 25.16 3.60
N VAL A 325 -4.35 25.96 3.44
CA VAL A 325 -2.97 25.45 3.48
C VAL A 325 -2.67 24.98 4.91
N VAL A 326 -2.16 23.75 5.05
CA VAL A 326 -1.94 23.13 6.37
C VAL A 326 -0.88 23.86 7.20
N ASP A 327 0.21 24.28 6.55
CA ASP A 327 1.32 24.98 7.21
C ASP A 327 1.78 26.13 6.30
N PRO A 328 1.10 27.29 6.34
CA PRO A 328 1.39 28.40 5.44
C PRO A 328 2.73 29.08 5.74
N ILE A 329 3.32 28.84 6.92
CA ILE A 329 4.60 29.43 7.32
C ILE A 329 5.75 28.67 6.66
N ARG A 330 5.77 27.33 6.79
CA ARG A 330 6.83 26.50 6.20
C ARG A 330 6.57 26.16 4.74
N TRP A 331 5.31 26.06 4.33
CA TRP A 331 4.90 25.59 3.01
C TRP A 331 3.83 26.50 2.39
N PRO A 332 4.18 27.77 2.09
CA PRO A 332 3.24 28.70 1.49
C PRO A 332 2.71 28.15 0.16
N ASN A 333 1.40 28.28 -0.05
CA ASN A 333 0.68 27.82 -1.24
C ASN A 333 0.78 26.31 -1.53
N SER A 334 1.12 25.48 -0.54
CA SER A 334 1.16 24.05 -0.76
C SER A 334 -0.24 23.46 -1.00
N PRO A 335 -0.43 22.66 -2.08
CA PRO A 335 -1.66 21.93 -2.31
C PRO A 335 -1.78 20.65 -1.46
N TRP A 336 -0.74 20.31 -0.68
CA TRP A 336 -0.71 19.13 0.15
C TRP A 336 -1.71 19.23 1.31
N ARG A 337 -2.63 18.26 1.38
CA ARG A 337 -3.71 18.17 2.38
C ARG A 337 -4.59 19.42 2.45
N LEU A 338 -4.74 20.12 1.33
CA LEU A 338 -5.44 21.41 1.22
C LEU A 338 -6.92 21.35 1.61
N LEU A 339 -7.61 20.22 1.37
CA LEU A 339 -9.06 20.12 1.58
C LEU A 339 -9.36 19.51 2.95
N GLN A 340 -10.07 20.26 3.80
CA GLN A 340 -10.72 19.69 4.98
C GLN A 340 -12.09 19.15 4.58
N VAL A 341 -12.48 18.00 5.13
CA VAL A 341 -13.71 17.31 4.75
C VAL A 341 -14.50 16.85 5.97
N CYS A 342 -15.81 16.68 5.79
CA CYS A 342 -16.73 16.14 6.80
C CYS A 342 -17.61 15.04 6.18
N GLY A 343 -17.98 14.03 6.99
CA GLY A 343 -18.98 13.02 6.63
C GLY A 343 -19.19 11.97 7.73
N LEU A 344 -20.26 11.17 7.61
CA LEU A 344 -20.85 10.31 8.65
C LEU A 344 -19.93 9.23 9.26
N LEU A 345 -18.73 9.01 8.72
CA LEU A 345 -17.71 8.08 9.25
C LEU A 345 -16.52 8.78 9.90
N PHE A 346 -16.45 10.11 9.85
CA PHE A 346 -15.37 10.92 10.43
C PHE A 346 -15.94 11.84 11.49
N ASP A 347 -15.92 11.41 12.75
CA ASP A 347 -16.33 12.25 13.87
C ASP A 347 -15.24 13.27 14.29
N THR A 348 -14.28 13.57 13.41
CA THR A 348 -13.24 14.58 13.70
C THR A 348 -12.82 15.36 12.45
N LEU A 349 -13.01 16.68 12.56
CA LEU A 349 -12.73 17.77 11.61
C LEU A 349 -11.24 17.99 11.23
N ARG A 350 -10.34 16.99 11.35
CA ARG A 350 -8.88 17.26 11.41
C ARG A 350 -7.98 16.64 10.35
N ASN A 351 -8.47 15.78 9.46
CA ASN A 351 -7.61 15.20 8.44
C ASN A 351 -7.77 15.98 7.13
N GLY A 352 -6.75 16.76 6.75
CA GLY A 352 -6.67 17.36 5.42
C GLY A 352 -6.41 16.30 4.36
N TYR A 353 -7.04 16.43 3.19
CA TYR A 353 -6.95 15.49 2.07
C TYR A 353 -6.36 16.16 0.83
N ASN A 354 -5.65 15.36 0.04
CA ASN A 354 -5.10 15.79 -1.23
C ASN A 354 -6.19 15.80 -2.31
N MET A 355 -6.32 16.91 -3.03
CA MET A 355 -7.35 17.14 -4.06
C MET A 355 -7.37 16.09 -5.19
N TRP A 356 -6.22 15.50 -5.54
CA TRP A 356 -6.14 14.48 -6.59
C TRP A 356 -6.69 13.10 -6.19
N ARG A 357 -7.11 12.91 -4.93
CA ARG A 357 -7.74 11.66 -4.48
C ARG A 357 -9.25 11.56 -4.78
N PHE A 358 -9.83 12.62 -5.33
CA PHE A 358 -11.27 12.71 -5.62
C PHE A 358 -11.62 12.46 -7.10
N PHE A 359 -10.63 12.08 -7.92
CA PHE A 359 -10.79 11.78 -9.35
C PHE A 359 -10.58 10.29 -9.63
#